data_AF-A0A7X2MLN6-F1
#
_entry.id   AF-A0A7X2MLN6-F1
#
_cell.length_a   1.000
_cell.length_b   1.000
_cell.length_c   1.000
_cell.angle_alpha   90.00
_cell.angle_beta   90.00
_cell.angle_gamma   90.00
#
_symmetry.space_group_name_H-M   'P 1'
#
loop_
_entity.id
_entity.type
_entity.pdbx_description
1 polymer ?
#
loop_
_entity_poly.entity_id
_entity_poly.type
_entity_poly.pdbx_seq_one_letter_code
_entity_poly.pdbx_strand_id
1 'polypeptide(L)'
;MSSTLREQSQEVLQVDTKKYHIFSLPHAAQHLGNIDRLPKSLKVLLENLLRYQDGDSVTTEDIQALVDWQKDAHADREIAYRPARVLMQDFTGVPAVVDLAAMREAVNRLGGDVAKVNPLSPVDLVIDHSVTVDHFGNDDAFEENVRLEMERNHERYVFLRWGQKAFDKFRVVPPGTG
;
A
#
# COMPACT_ATOMS: atom_id res chain seq x y z
N MET A 1 -24.16 9.49 22.48
CA MET A 1 -23.00 8.73 21.98
C MET A 1 -21.97 9.76 21.55
N SER A 2 -20.74 9.71 22.06
CA SER A 2 -19.70 10.67 21.67
C SER A 2 -19.29 10.38 20.23
N SER A 3 -19.42 11.35 19.33
CA SER A 3 -18.94 11.21 17.94
C SER A 3 -17.42 11.06 17.94
N THR A 4 -16.90 10.17 17.10
CA THR A 4 -15.45 9.99 16.92
C THR A 4 -14.81 11.16 16.17
N LEU A 5 -13.49 11.34 16.28
CA LEU A 5 -12.76 12.35 15.49
C LEU A 5 -12.89 12.10 13.98
N ARG A 6 -12.97 10.82 13.59
CA ARG A 6 -13.28 10.39 12.22
C ARG A 6 -14.62 10.94 11.73
N GLU A 7 -15.69 10.78 12.51
CA GLU A 7 -17.01 11.31 12.16
C GLU A 7 -17.03 12.85 12.15
N GLN A 8 -16.36 13.48 13.12
CA GLN A 8 -16.28 14.94 13.24
C GLN A 8 -15.48 15.59 12.11
N SER A 9 -14.50 14.87 11.55
CA SER A 9 -13.67 15.37 10.45
C SER A 9 -14.20 14.99 9.06
N GLN A 10 -15.26 14.20 8.95
CA GLN A 10 -15.80 13.78 7.66
C GLN A 10 -16.48 14.96 6.95
N GLU A 11 -16.06 15.23 5.72
CA GLU A 11 -16.57 16.31 4.88
C GLU A 11 -16.89 15.79 3.47
N VAL A 12 -17.84 16.41 2.78
CA VAL A 12 -18.14 16.13 1.36
C VAL A 12 -17.48 17.19 0.49
N LEU A 13 -16.50 16.78 -0.30
CA LEU A 13 -15.90 17.60 -1.35
C LEU A 13 -16.68 17.38 -2.66
N GLN A 14 -17.33 18.44 -3.15
CA GLN A 14 -17.98 18.45 -4.46
C GLN A 14 -16.98 18.90 -5.52
N VAL A 15 -16.77 18.08 -6.56
CA VAL A 15 -16.00 18.45 -7.76
C VAL A 15 -16.89 18.20 -8.97
N ASP A 16 -17.29 19.26 -9.65
CA ASP A 16 -18.31 19.26 -10.70
C ASP A 16 -19.61 18.56 -10.24
N THR A 17 -19.95 17.43 -10.84
CA THR A 17 -21.12 16.60 -10.49
C THR A 17 -20.79 15.47 -9.51
N LYS A 18 -19.51 15.23 -9.20
CA LYS A 18 -19.06 14.12 -8.36
C LYS A 18 -18.87 14.57 -6.91
N LYS A 19 -19.33 13.72 -5.98
CA LYS A 19 -19.15 13.87 -4.53
C LYS A 19 -18.06 12.93 -4.05
N TYR A 20 -17.14 13.46 -3.26
CA TYR A 20 -16.09 12.70 -2.58
C TYR A 20 -16.23 12.88 -1.08
N HIS A 21 -16.05 11.79 -0.33
CA HIS A 21 -15.92 11.87 1.13
C HIS A 21 -14.45 11.98 1.49
N ILE A 22 -14.11 13.03 2.25
CA ILE A 22 -12.76 13.31 2.73
C ILE A 22 -12.76 13.40 4.25
N PHE A 23 -11.58 13.23 4.86
CA PHE A 23 -11.35 13.53 6.26
C PHE A 23 -10.57 14.85 6.34
N SER A 24 -11.29 15.91 6.71
CA SER A 24 -10.85 17.29 6.65
C SER A 24 -9.97 17.63 7.84
N LEU A 25 -8.68 17.85 7.60
CA LEU A 25 -7.73 18.26 8.64
C LEU A 25 -8.13 19.57 9.35
N PRO A 26 -8.66 20.60 8.67
CA PRO A 26 -9.16 21.79 9.36
C PRO A 26 -10.32 21.51 10.33
N HIS A 27 -11.24 20.60 10.00
CA HIS A 27 -12.30 20.19 10.92
C HIS A 27 -11.75 19.39 12.10
N ALA A 28 -10.82 18.47 11.84
CA ALA A 28 -10.13 17.74 12.90
C ALA A 28 -9.38 18.69 13.87
N ALA A 29 -8.75 19.74 13.35
CA ALA A 29 -8.03 20.74 14.15
C ALA A 29 -8.92 21.50 15.15
N GLN A 30 -10.23 21.62 14.90
CA GLN A 30 -11.17 22.24 15.84
C GLN A 30 -11.28 21.43 17.15
N HIS A 31 -10.97 20.13 17.10
CA HIS A 31 -11.01 19.21 18.24
C HIS A 31 -9.61 18.84 18.76
N LEU A 32 -8.61 18.80 17.88
CA LEU A 32 -7.24 18.40 18.22
C LEU A 32 -6.30 19.56 18.57
N GLY A 33 -6.69 20.79 18.24
CA GLY A 33 -5.85 21.99 18.36
C GLY A 33 -5.10 22.33 17.08
N ASN A 34 -4.13 23.26 17.20
CA ASN A 34 -3.42 23.81 16.06
C ASN A 34 -2.52 22.76 15.37
N ILE A 35 -2.69 22.57 14.06
CA ILE A 35 -1.90 21.67 13.20
C ILE A 35 -1.11 22.40 12.11
N ASP A 36 -1.04 23.74 12.16
CA ASP A 36 -0.45 24.55 11.09
C ASP A 36 1.04 24.28 10.92
N ARG A 37 1.77 24.09 12.03
CA ARG A 37 3.20 23.80 12.04
C ARG A 37 3.54 22.34 11.76
N LEU A 38 2.53 21.47 11.63
CA LEU A 38 2.76 20.05 11.37
C LEU A 38 3.35 19.87 9.94
N PRO A 39 4.50 19.16 9.79
CA PRO A 39 5.07 18.84 8.49
C PRO A 39 4.06 18.15 7.57
N LYS A 40 4.19 18.37 6.26
CA LYS A 40 3.26 17.77 5.29
C LYS A 40 3.26 16.23 5.34
N SER A 41 4.40 15.60 5.58
CA SER A 41 4.51 14.16 5.80
C SER A 41 3.66 13.68 6.97
N LEU A 42 3.70 14.39 8.11
CA LEU A 42 2.87 14.07 9.28
C LEU A 42 1.39 14.39 9.05
N LYS A 43 1.05 15.38 8.22
CA LYS A 43 -0.34 15.63 7.80
C LYS A 43 -0.93 14.46 6.99
N VAL A 44 -0.11 13.76 6.19
CA VAL A 44 -0.53 12.52 5.50
C VAL A 44 -0.81 11.40 6.51
N LEU A 45 0.05 11.23 7.52
CA LEU A 45 -0.18 10.25 8.58
C LEU A 45 -1.41 10.60 9.42
N LEU A 46 -1.61 11.88 9.74
CA LEU A 46 -2.77 12.35 10.48
C LEU A 46 -4.08 12.04 9.76
N GLU A 47 -4.15 12.32 8.45
CA GLU A 47 -5.32 11.95 7.64
C GLU A 47 -5.55 10.44 7.63
N ASN A 48 -4.47 9.65 7.55
CA ASN A 48 -4.56 8.20 7.59
C ASN A 48 -5.15 7.69 8.90
N LEU A 49 -4.70 8.20 10.05
CA LEU A 49 -5.24 7.83 11.35
C LEU A 49 -6.71 8.24 11.47
N LEU A 50 -7.07 9.46 11.07
CA LEU A 50 -8.47 9.92 11.07
C LEU A 50 -9.36 8.99 10.24
N ARG A 51 -8.91 8.62 9.03
CA ARG A 51 -9.65 7.75 8.11
C ARG A 51 -9.91 6.36 8.68
N TYR A 52 -9.00 5.84 9.49
CA TYR A 52 -9.03 4.48 10.01
C TYR A 52 -9.25 4.38 11.52
N GLN A 53 -9.70 5.45 12.17
CA GLN A 53 -10.09 5.40 13.58
C GLN A 53 -11.17 4.35 13.80
N ASP A 54 -10.86 3.38 14.66
CA ASP A 54 -11.72 2.25 15.02
C ASP A 54 -11.77 2.00 16.53
N GLY A 55 -10.95 2.70 17.32
CA GLY A 55 -10.88 2.55 18.78
C GLY A 55 -10.07 1.34 19.26
N ASP A 56 -9.46 0.59 18.33
CA ASP A 56 -8.62 -0.58 18.62
C ASP A 56 -7.23 -0.39 18.02
N SER A 57 -7.13 -0.44 16.69
CA SER A 57 -5.87 -0.24 15.97
C SER A 57 -5.48 1.23 15.82
N VAL A 58 -6.48 2.12 15.81
CA VAL A 58 -6.29 3.57 15.77
C VAL A 58 -7.24 4.19 16.78
N THR A 59 -6.65 4.72 17.84
CA THR A 59 -7.32 5.38 18.96
C THR A 59 -7.29 6.90 18.82
N THR A 60 -8.10 7.60 19.63
CA THR A 60 -8.07 9.07 19.71
C THR A 60 -6.69 9.56 20.15
N GLU A 61 -6.05 8.81 21.05
CA GLU A 61 -4.75 9.14 21.61
C GLU A 61 -3.63 9.00 20.57
N ASP A 62 -3.72 8.05 19.63
CA ASP A 62 -2.78 7.96 18.49
C ASP A 62 -2.87 9.22 17.60
N ILE A 63 -4.09 9.69 17.34
CA ILE A 63 -4.34 10.88 16.53
C ILE A 63 -3.82 12.13 17.25
N GLN A 64 -4.09 12.27 18.55
CA GLN A 64 -3.61 13.40 19.34
C GLN A 64 -2.07 13.42 19.44
N ALA A 65 -1.43 12.25 19.55
CA ALA A 65 0.03 12.17 19.61
C ALA A 65 0.72 12.79 18.39
N LEU A 66 0.15 12.65 17.19
CA LEU A 66 0.69 13.31 15.99
C LEU A 66 0.60 14.85 16.06
N VAL A 67 -0.44 15.40 16.68
CA VAL A 67 -0.56 16.84 16.85
C VAL A 67 0.40 17.34 17.92
N ASP A 68 0.52 16.57 19.01
CA ASP A 68 1.38 16.86 20.14
C ASP A 68 2.87 16.78 19.82
N TRP A 69 3.27 16.03 18.78
CA TRP A 69 4.62 16.03 18.22
C TRP A 69 5.16 17.45 17.97
N GLN A 70 4.30 18.43 17.69
CA GLN A 70 4.73 19.83 17.47
C GLN A 70 5.31 20.52 18.72
N LYS A 71 5.12 19.96 19.93
CA LYS A 71 5.57 20.54 21.20
C LYS A 71 7.08 20.45 21.35
N ASP A 72 7.66 19.29 21.03
CA ASP A 72 9.07 18.96 21.25
C ASP A 72 9.74 18.29 20.04
N ALA A 73 9.00 18.05 18.95
CA ALA A 73 9.43 17.32 17.76
C ALA A 73 9.92 15.89 18.07
N HIS A 74 9.40 15.29 19.14
CA HIS A 74 9.74 13.95 19.58
C HIS A 74 8.55 13.00 19.47
N ALA A 75 8.82 11.71 19.23
CA ALA A 75 7.80 10.68 19.08
C ALA A 75 8.10 9.51 20.00
N ASP A 76 7.34 9.40 21.09
CA ASP A 76 7.44 8.31 22.08
C ASP A 76 6.42 7.18 21.83
N ARG A 77 5.54 7.37 20.84
CA ARG A 77 4.40 6.50 20.59
C ARG A 77 4.46 5.93 19.18
N GLU A 78 4.28 4.61 19.08
CA GLU A 78 4.05 3.93 17.81
C GLU A 78 2.60 4.17 17.34
N ILE A 79 2.42 4.30 16.03
CA ILE A 79 1.10 4.49 15.41
C ILE A 79 0.87 3.45 14.32
N ALA A 80 -0.38 3.06 14.11
CA ALA A 80 -0.74 2.26 12.96
C ALA A 80 -0.69 3.10 11.67
N TYR A 81 -0.30 2.49 10.56
CA TYR A 81 -0.34 3.14 9.26
C TYR A 81 -0.88 2.18 8.21
N ARG A 82 -1.88 2.62 7.46
CA ARG A 82 -2.54 1.83 6.41
C ARG A 82 -2.28 2.48 5.05
N PRO A 83 -1.22 2.08 4.33
CA PRO A 83 -0.90 2.69 3.04
C PRO A 83 -2.02 2.47 2.02
N ALA A 84 -2.22 3.45 1.15
CA ALA A 84 -3.24 3.40 0.10
C ALA A 84 -2.98 2.30 -0.94
N ARG A 85 -1.71 1.93 -1.15
CA ARG A 85 -1.27 0.84 -2.03
C ARG A 85 0.12 0.36 -1.64
N VAL A 86 0.50 -0.80 -2.14
CA VAL A 86 1.86 -1.38 -2.02
C VAL A 86 2.48 -1.45 -3.42
N LEU A 87 3.75 -1.07 -3.52
CA LEU A 87 4.57 -1.26 -4.70
C LEU A 87 5.65 -2.29 -4.39
N MET A 88 5.81 -3.27 -5.27
CA MET A 88 6.77 -4.35 -5.12
C MET A 88 7.59 -4.51 -6.40
N GLN A 89 8.83 -4.97 -6.24
CA GLN A 89 9.66 -5.44 -7.34
C GLN A 89 9.64 -6.97 -7.38
N ASP A 90 10.07 -7.59 -8.48
CA ASP A 90 9.93 -9.02 -8.74
C ASP A 90 10.63 -9.94 -7.75
N PHE A 91 11.85 -9.64 -7.30
CA PHE A 91 12.57 -10.46 -6.31
C PHE A 91 11.89 -10.53 -4.94
N THR A 92 11.27 -9.46 -4.46
CA THR A 92 10.49 -9.50 -3.20
C THR A 92 9.02 -9.83 -3.43
N GLY A 93 8.51 -9.60 -4.63
CA GLY A 93 7.14 -9.89 -5.01
C GLY A 93 6.86 -11.38 -5.14
N VAL A 94 7.80 -12.15 -5.71
CA VAL A 94 7.68 -13.62 -5.80
C VAL A 94 7.49 -14.28 -4.44
N PRO A 95 8.38 -14.10 -3.44
CA PRO A 95 8.20 -14.73 -2.14
C PRO A 95 6.89 -14.29 -1.47
N ALA A 96 6.46 -13.03 -1.63
CA ALA A 96 5.17 -12.60 -1.09
C ALA A 96 3.97 -13.31 -1.74
N VAL A 97 3.99 -13.55 -3.06
CA VAL A 97 2.94 -14.34 -3.74
C VAL A 97 3.00 -15.81 -3.31
N VAL A 98 4.20 -16.36 -3.08
CA VAL A 98 4.37 -17.70 -2.51
C VAL A 98 3.76 -17.77 -1.11
N ASP A 99 4.02 -16.78 -0.25
CA ASP A 99 3.46 -16.72 1.10
C ASP A 99 1.93 -16.66 1.08
N LEU A 100 1.35 -15.84 0.18
CA LEU A 100 -0.11 -15.80 0.01
C LEU A 100 -0.68 -17.14 -0.46
N ALA A 101 0.02 -17.85 -1.37
CA ALA A 101 -0.38 -19.18 -1.82
C ALA A 101 -0.30 -20.21 -0.67
N ALA A 102 0.76 -20.17 0.13
CA ALA A 102 0.95 -21.03 1.29
C ALA A 102 -0.11 -20.76 2.38
N MET A 103 -0.42 -19.48 2.62
CA MET A 103 -1.51 -19.07 3.53
C MET A 103 -2.86 -19.60 3.06
N ARG A 104 -3.15 -19.53 1.75
CA ARG A 104 -4.37 -20.12 1.16
C ARG A 104 -4.47 -21.61 1.42
N GLU A 105 -3.37 -22.34 1.22
CA GLU A 105 -3.33 -23.78 1.50
C GLU A 105 -3.55 -24.07 3.00
N ALA A 106 -2.92 -23.29 3.88
CA ALA A 106 -3.08 -23.44 5.33
C ALA A 106 -4.54 -23.19 5.78
N VAL A 107 -5.17 -22.13 5.27
CA VAL A 107 -6.58 -21.83 5.54
C VAL A 107 -7.49 -22.95 5.04
N ASN A 108 -7.22 -23.49 3.85
CA ASN A 108 -7.97 -24.62 3.31
C ASN A 108 -7.88 -25.87 4.20
N ARG A 109 -6.67 -26.22 4.67
CA ARG A 109 -6.45 -27.36 5.58
C ARG A 109 -7.20 -27.22 6.90
N LEU A 110 -7.43 -25.99 7.36
CA LEU A 110 -8.21 -25.69 8.57
C LEU A 110 -9.73 -25.58 8.30
N GLY A 111 -10.18 -25.84 7.07
CA GLY A 111 -11.60 -25.73 6.68
C GLY A 111 -12.11 -24.30 6.58
N GLY A 112 -11.22 -23.32 6.46
CA GLY A 112 -11.56 -21.90 6.33
C GLY A 112 -11.81 -21.47 4.88
N ASP A 113 -12.29 -20.24 4.73
CA ASP A 113 -12.51 -19.62 3.43
C ASP A 113 -11.20 -19.05 2.85
N VAL A 114 -10.68 -19.74 1.84
CA VAL A 114 -9.44 -19.41 1.11
C VAL A 114 -9.51 -18.03 0.44
N ALA A 115 -10.70 -17.58 0.02
CA ALA A 115 -10.87 -16.31 -0.65
C ALA A 115 -10.57 -15.11 0.26
N LYS A 116 -10.59 -15.31 1.59
CA LYS A 116 -10.20 -14.28 2.57
C LYS A 116 -8.71 -13.98 2.57
N VAL A 117 -7.88 -14.89 2.06
CA VAL A 117 -6.44 -14.64 1.86
C VAL A 117 -6.27 -13.90 0.54
N ASN A 118 -6.28 -12.57 0.64
CA ASN A 118 -6.23 -11.65 -0.48
C ASN A 118 -5.63 -10.30 -0.03
N PRO A 119 -4.88 -9.57 -0.87
CA PRO A 119 -4.42 -8.23 -0.52
C PRO A 119 -5.59 -7.29 -0.17
N LEU A 120 -5.45 -6.60 0.97
CA LEU A 120 -6.47 -5.63 1.42
C LEU A 120 -6.36 -4.30 0.66
N SER A 121 -5.12 -3.85 0.44
CA SER A 121 -4.79 -2.69 -0.39
C SER A 121 -4.34 -3.13 -1.78
N PRO A 122 -4.52 -2.29 -2.82
CA PRO A 122 -3.94 -2.52 -4.14
C PRO A 122 -2.44 -2.77 -4.07
N VAL A 123 -1.97 -3.74 -4.84
CA VAL A 123 -0.56 -4.11 -4.96
C VAL A 123 -0.17 -4.05 -6.43
N ASP A 124 0.86 -3.27 -6.73
CA ASP A 124 1.51 -3.22 -8.03
C ASP A 124 2.86 -3.92 -7.91
N LEU A 125 3.08 -4.98 -8.68
CA LEU A 125 4.37 -5.65 -8.82
C LEU A 125 4.99 -5.27 -10.17
N VAL A 126 6.20 -4.74 -10.14
CA VAL A 126 6.96 -4.36 -11.33
C VAL A 126 8.09 -5.38 -11.55
N ILE A 127 8.22 -5.85 -12.80
CA ILE A 127 9.32 -6.71 -13.21
C ILE A 127 10.39 -5.83 -13.88
N ASP A 128 11.42 -5.47 -13.12
CA ASP A 128 12.47 -4.54 -13.53
C ASP A 128 13.86 -4.93 -13.04
N HIS A 129 14.00 -5.85 -12.07
CA HIS A 129 15.30 -6.28 -11.52
C HIS A 129 15.80 -7.59 -12.15
N SER A 130 15.17 -8.04 -13.22
CA SER A 130 15.40 -9.34 -13.85
C SER A 130 16.43 -9.33 -14.99
N VAL A 131 16.52 -8.22 -15.73
CA VAL A 131 17.38 -8.11 -16.92
C VAL A 131 18.86 -8.03 -16.52
N THR A 132 19.70 -8.76 -17.23
CA THR A 132 21.16 -8.72 -17.08
C THR A 132 21.78 -8.21 -18.37
N VAL A 133 22.88 -7.45 -18.27
CA VAL A 133 23.62 -6.97 -19.45
C VAL A 133 24.59 -8.06 -19.89
N ASP A 134 24.10 -9.02 -20.67
CA ASP A 134 24.93 -10.08 -21.27
C ASP A 134 25.61 -9.61 -22.56
N HIS A 135 24.87 -8.84 -23.38
CA HIS A 135 25.35 -8.20 -24.60
C HIS A 135 25.30 -6.67 -24.45
N PHE A 136 26.30 -5.98 -25.02
CA PHE A 136 26.37 -4.51 -25.01
C PHE A 136 27.10 -3.97 -26.25
N GLY A 137 26.84 -2.71 -26.59
CA GLY A 137 27.63 -1.97 -27.59
C GLY A 137 27.29 -2.24 -29.06
N ASN A 138 26.14 -2.85 -29.36
CA ASN A 138 25.60 -3.01 -30.71
C ASN A 138 24.06 -2.89 -30.72
N ASP A 139 23.48 -2.82 -31.92
CA ASP A 139 22.04 -2.60 -32.11
C ASP A 139 21.18 -3.79 -31.65
N ASP A 140 21.74 -5.00 -31.64
CA ASP A 140 21.04 -6.24 -31.24
C ASP A 140 21.04 -6.48 -29.71
N ALA A 141 21.86 -5.74 -28.96
CA ALA A 141 22.10 -6.00 -27.54
C ALA A 141 20.83 -5.94 -26.68
N PHE A 142 19.91 -5.02 -26.99
CA PHE A 142 18.65 -4.92 -26.25
C PHE A 142 17.77 -6.16 -26.45
N GLU A 143 17.56 -6.59 -27.70
CA GLU A 143 16.71 -7.72 -28.03
C GLU A 143 17.26 -9.03 -27.44
N GLU A 144 18.57 -9.26 -27.55
CA GLU A 144 19.21 -10.47 -26.99
C GLU A 144 19.14 -10.51 -25.46
N ASN A 145 19.38 -9.38 -24.77
CA ASN A 145 19.28 -9.35 -23.32
C ASN A 145 17.84 -9.60 -22.82
N VAL A 146 16.82 -9.05 -23.50
CA VAL A 146 15.41 -9.31 -23.17
C VAL A 146 15.04 -10.77 -23.47
N ARG A 147 15.54 -11.36 -24.56
CA ARG A 147 15.34 -12.78 -24.87
C ARG A 147 15.92 -13.68 -23.78
N LEU A 148 17.16 -13.41 -23.34
CA LEU A 148 17.83 -14.16 -22.28
C LEU A 148 17.14 -13.99 -20.92
N GLU A 149 16.66 -12.79 -20.60
CA GLU A 149 15.85 -12.52 -19.40
C GLU A 149 14.59 -13.39 -19.38
N MET A 150 13.85 -13.43 -20.48
CA MET A 150 12.62 -14.22 -20.59
C MET A 150 12.88 -15.73 -20.49
N GLU A 151 13.98 -16.20 -21.05
CA GLU A 151 14.40 -17.61 -20.96
C GLU A 151 14.76 -18.00 -19.52
N ARG A 152 15.61 -17.19 -18.86
CA ARG A 152 16.11 -17.46 -17.50
C ARG A 152 15.01 -17.37 -16.43
N ASN A 153 14.03 -16.49 -16.63
CA ASN A 153 13.01 -16.17 -15.64
C ASN A 153 11.61 -16.69 -15.97
N HIS A 154 11.52 -17.63 -16.93
CA HIS A 154 10.24 -18.13 -17.43
C HIS A 154 9.28 -18.59 -16.33
N GLU A 155 9.73 -19.50 -15.44
CA GLU A 155 8.90 -20.04 -14.37
C GLU A 155 8.41 -18.96 -13.41
N ARG A 156 9.29 -18.01 -13.08
CA ARG A 156 8.97 -16.88 -12.22
C ARG A 156 7.87 -16.02 -12.83
N TYR A 157 7.95 -15.71 -14.11
CA TYR A 157 6.94 -14.88 -14.77
C TYR A 157 5.62 -15.61 -14.95
N VAL A 158 5.64 -16.91 -15.24
CA VAL A 158 4.43 -17.75 -15.26
C VAL A 158 3.76 -17.74 -13.88
N PHE A 159 4.53 -17.88 -12.81
CA PHE A 159 4.03 -17.83 -11.43
C PHE A 159 3.42 -16.46 -11.08
N LEU A 160 4.08 -15.35 -11.41
CA LEU A 160 3.54 -14.01 -11.19
C LEU A 160 2.28 -13.73 -12.03
N ARG A 161 2.23 -14.23 -13.27
CA ARG A 161 1.03 -14.16 -14.12
C ARG A 161 -0.13 -14.97 -13.54
N TRP A 162 0.13 -16.11 -12.92
CA TRP A 162 -0.86 -16.84 -12.15
C TRP A 162 -1.33 -16.01 -10.95
N GLY A 163 -0.41 -15.43 -10.18
CA GLY A 163 -0.71 -14.56 -9.04
C GLY A 163 -1.66 -13.41 -9.39
N GLN A 164 -1.43 -12.74 -10.52
CA GLN A 164 -2.33 -11.71 -11.06
C GLN A 164 -3.77 -12.18 -11.30
N LYS A 165 -3.96 -13.45 -11.67
CA LYS A 165 -5.30 -14.01 -11.87
C LYS A 165 -5.90 -14.55 -10.56
N ALA A 166 -5.06 -14.95 -9.62
CA ALA A 166 -5.46 -15.64 -8.39
C ALA A 166 -5.84 -14.68 -7.25
N PHE A 167 -5.28 -13.47 -7.22
CA PHE A 167 -5.51 -12.47 -6.17
C PHE A 167 -6.17 -11.21 -6.73
N ASP A 168 -7.15 -10.70 -5.99
CA ASP A 168 -7.79 -9.43 -6.31
C ASP A 168 -6.86 -8.27 -5.94
N LYS A 169 -7.01 -7.15 -6.65
CA LYS A 169 -6.22 -5.93 -6.44
C LYS A 169 -4.70 -6.14 -6.58
N PHE A 170 -4.26 -7.24 -7.18
CA PHE A 170 -2.86 -7.52 -7.50
C PHE A 170 -2.63 -7.34 -9.00
N ARG A 171 -1.72 -6.45 -9.37
CA ARG A 171 -1.37 -6.14 -10.77
C ARG A 171 0.12 -6.36 -11.00
N VAL A 172 0.45 -7.01 -12.12
CA VAL A 172 1.83 -7.23 -12.56
C VAL A 172 2.10 -6.38 -13.80
N VAL A 173 3.10 -5.50 -13.68
CA VAL A 173 3.67 -4.75 -14.80
C VAL A 173 4.74 -5.64 -15.45
N PRO A 174 4.62 -5.93 -16.77
CA PRO A 174 5.52 -6.85 -17.46
C PRO A 174 6.96 -6.28 -17.59
N PRO A 175 7.96 -7.14 -17.89
CA PRO A 175 9.32 -6.68 -18.17
C PRO A 175 9.40 -5.79 -19.42
N GLY A 176 10.47 -5.00 -19.52
CA GLY A 176 10.77 -4.17 -20.70
C GLY A 176 9.92 -2.91 -20.86
N THR A 177 9.17 -2.51 -19.82
CA THR A 177 8.35 -1.29 -19.83
C THR A 177 8.97 -0.10 -19.10
N GLY A 178 10.21 -0.21 -18.64
CA GLY A 178 10.94 0.78 -17.86
C GLY A 178 12.43 0.75 -18.16
#